data_AF-A0A967JKK9-F1
#
_entry.id   AF-A0A967JKK9-F1
#
_cell.length_a   1.000
_cell.length_b   1.000
_cell.length_c   1.000
_cell.angle_alpha   90.00
_cell.angle_beta   90.00
_cell.angle_gamma   90.00
#
_symmetry.space_group_name_H-M   'P 1'
#
loop_
_entity.id
_entity.type
_entity.pdbx_description
1 polymer ?
#
loop_
_entity_poly.entity_id
_entity_poly.type
_entity_poly.pdbx_seq_one_letter_code
_entity_poly.pdbx_strand_id
1 'polypeptide(L)'
;GAGPAGTAAAITLARAGREVLIVDKATFPRDKCCGDGLTALALRELEDLGLRPESVPSWRAVHEAVIRAPSGSERRYPLPPGPG
;
A
#
# COMPACT_ATOMS: atom_id res chain seq x y z
N GLY A 1 2.00 -14.22 9.99
CA GLY A 1 2.22 -12.78 10.18
C GLY A 1 1.18 -12.00 9.41
N ALA A 2 0.40 -11.18 10.10
CA ALA A 2 -0.59 -10.24 9.56
C ALA A 2 0.09 -8.92 9.12
N GLY A 3 1.10 -9.01 8.27
CA GLY A 3 1.64 -7.88 7.51
C GLY A 3 1.10 -7.89 6.08
N PRO A 4 1.43 -6.87 5.24
CA PRO A 4 0.84 -6.70 3.91
C PRO A 4 0.86 -7.97 3.05
N ALA A 5 2.02 -8.63 2.92
CA ALA A 5 2.16 -9.86 2.15
C ALA A 5 1.35 -11.03 2.74
N GLY A 6 1.32 -11.17 4.06
CA GLY A 6 0.61 -12.25 4.73
C GLY A 6 -0.92 -12.09 4.64
N THR A 7 -1.43 -10.87 4.77
CA THR A 7 -2.85 -10.57 4.56
C THR A 7 -3.25 -10.71 3.09
N ALA A 8 -2.40 -10.29 2.15
CA ALA A 8 -2.65 -10.49 0.72
C ALA A 8 -2.73 -11.98 0.35
N ALA A 9 -1.80 -12.80 0.85
CA ALA A 9 -1.83 -14.24 0.66
C ALA A 9 -3.08 -14.89 1.28
N ALA A 10 -3.46 -14.45 2.48
CA ALA A 10 -4.65 -14.97 3.16
C ALA A 10 -5.95 -14.62 2.42
N ILE A 11 -6.11 -13.38 1.94
CA ILE A 11 -7.25 -12.96 1.10
C ILE A 11 -7.31 -13.83 -0.16
N THR A 12 -6.17 -14.03 -0.82
CA THR A 12 -6.08 -14.84 -2.04
C THR A 12 -6.51 -16.29 -1.78
N LEU A 13 -6.00 -16.92 -0.72
CA LEU A 13 -6.35 -18.29 -0.34
C LEU A 13 -7.82 -18.43 0.09
N ALA A 14 -8.34 -17.48 0.85
CA ALA A 14 -9.74 -17.47 1.27
C ALA A 14 -10.68 -17.38 0.05
N ARG A 15 -10.36 -16.53 -0.93
CA ARG A 15 -11.11 -16.44 -2.20
C ARG A 15 -11.04 -17.70 -3.04
N ALA A 16 -9.98 -18.49 -2.91
CA ALA A 16 -9.86 -19.81 -3.50
C ALA A 16 -10.61 -20.91 -2.72
N GLY A 17 -11.44 -20.55 -1.73
CA GLY A 17 -12.27 -21.48 -0.96
C GLY A 17 -11.52 -22.25 0.12
N ARG A 18 -10.35 -21.76 0.55
CA ARG A 18 -9.57 -22.37 1.64
C ARG A 18 -9.97 -21.77 2.98
N GLU A 19 -9.94 -22.60 4.02
CA GLU A 19 -9.95 -22.13 5.39
C GLU A 19 -8.56 -21.59 5.75
N VAL A 20 -8.48 -20.36 6.25
CA VAL A 20 -7.22 -19.65 6.46
C VAL A 20 -7.16 -19.08 7.88
N LEU A 21 -6.09 -19.42 8.60
CA LEU A 21 -5.73 -18.82 9.89
C LEU A 21 -4.49 -17.94 9.72
N ILE A 22 -4.60 -16.68 10.15
CA ILE A 22 -3.44 -15.78 10.28
C ILE A 22 -3.07 -15.67 11.75
N VAL A 23 -1.80 -15.90 12.07
CA VAL A 23 -1.22 -15.64 13.38
C VAL A 23 -0.19 -14.52 13.27
N ASP A 24 -0.25 -13.57 14.20
CA ASP A 24 0.76 -12.52 14.36
C ASP A 24 1.11 -12.37 15.84
N LYS A 25 2.36 -12.00 16.13
CA LYS A 25 2.84 -11.75 17.49
C LYS A 25 2.33 -10.41 18.03
N ALA A 26 2.07 -9.45 17.15
CA ALA A 26 1.73 -8.10 17.54
C ALA A 26 0.23 -7.94 17.87
N THR A 27 -0.05 -7.05 18.81
CA THR A 27 -1.40 -6.55 19.08
C THR A 27 -1.75 -5.45 18.07
N PHE A 28 -2.97 -5.48 17.52
CA PHE A 28 -3.44 -4.48 16.55
C PHE A 28 -4.36 -3.43 17.20
N PRO A 29 -4.43 -2.19 16.66
CA PRO A 29 -3.62 -1.67 15.55
C PRO A 29 -2.16 -1.46 15.95
N ARG A 30 -1.23 -1.63 15.01
CA ARG A 30 0.22 -1.46 15.24
C ARG A 30 0.84 -0.57 14.19
N ASP A 31 1.87 0.16 14.56
CA ASP A 31 2.68 0.90 13.62
C ASP A 31 3.57 -0.04 12.77
N LYS A 32 3.67 0.24 11.47
CA LYS A 32 4.58 -0.47 10.55
C LYS A 32 5.04 0.42 9.38
N CYS A 33 5.88 1.39 9.71
CA CYS A 33 6.40 2.41 8.79
C CYS A 33 7.00 1.94 7.44
N CYS A 34 7.54 0.71 7.33
CA CYS A 34 8.16 0.25 6.08
C CYS A 34 7.19 0.02 4.91
N GLY A 35 5.91 0.38 5.04
CA GLY A 35 4.87 0.26 4.00
C GLY A 35 4.04 1.52 3.76
N ASP A 36 4.42 2.67 4.31
CA ASP A 36 3.58 3.89 4.25
C ASP A 36 3.54 4.52 2.83
N GLY A 37 4.57 4.27 2.02
CA GLY A 37 4.61 4.66 0.62
C GLY A 37 4.08 3.56 -0.29
N LEU A 38 2.87 3.73 -0.81
CA LEU A 38 2.31 2.83 -1.82
C LEU A 38 2.65 3.32 -3.22
N THR A 39 3.25 2.45 -4.02
CA THR A 39 3.49 2.70 -5.45
C THR A 39 2.20 2.51 -6.25
N ALA A 40 2.19 3.00 -7.49
CA ALA A 40 1.13 2.73 -8.46
C ALA A 40 0.79 1.23 -8.56
N LEU A 41 1.81 0.37 -8.61
CA LEU A 41 1.60 -1.09 -8.60
C LEU A 41 0.94 -1.57 -7.31
N ALA A 42 1.40 -1.12 -6.14
CA ALA A 42 0.79 -1.51 -4.88
C ALA A 42 -0.69 -1.09 -4.78
N LEU A 43 -1.08 0.04 -5.38
CA LEU A 43 -2.47 0.45 -5.46
C LEU A 43 -3.31 -0.51 -6.31
N ARG A 44 -2.80 -0.94 -7.48
CA ARG A 44 -3.46 -1.95 -8.33
C ARG A 44 -3.65 -3.27 -7.59
N GLU A 45 -2.62 -3.72 -6.88
CA GLU A 45 -2.71 -4.95 -6.08
C GLU A 45 -3.77 -4.84 -4.97
N LEU A 46 -3.92 -3.66 -4.34
CA LEU A 46 -4.99 -3.44 -3.37
C LEU A 46 -6.38 -3.48 -4.02
N GLU A 47 -6.54 -2.91 -5.21
CA GLU A 47 -7.79 -2.98 -5.99
C GLU A 47 -8.15 -4.44 -6.30
N ASP A 48 -7.19 -5.24 -6.77
CA ASP A 48 -7.38 -6.67 -7.03
C ASP A 48 -7.76 -7.42 -5.74
N LEU A 49 -7.18 -7.06 -4.60
CA LEU A 49 -7.55 -7.58 -3.28
C LEU A 49 -8.89 -7.03 -2.75
N GLY A 50 -9.56 -6.14 -3.47
CA GLY A 50 -10.84 -5.53 -3.09
C GLY A 50 -10.73 -4.56 -1.91
N LEU A 51 -9.55 -3.97 -1.69
CA LEU A 51 -9.26 -3.05 -0.60
C LEU A 51 -9.29 -1.61 -1.12
N ARG A 52 -9.87 -0.70 -0.32
CA ARG A 52 -9.97 0.72 -0.63
C ARG A 52 -9.09 1.54 0.31
N PRO A 53 -7.85 1.90 -0.07
CA PRO A 53 -6.93 2.61 0.81
C PRO A 53 -7.47 3.97 1.28
N GLU A 54 -8.34 4.61 0.49
CA GLU A 54 -9.01 5.86 0.84
C GLU A 54 -9.96 5.76 2.04
N SER A 55 -10.31 4.55 2.50
CA SER A 55 -11.07 4.38 3.76
C SER A 55 -10.20 4.54 5.01
N VAL A 56 -8.88 4.62 4.88
CA VAL A 56 -7.96 4.80 6.02
C VAL A 56 -7.96 6.29 6.42
N PRO A 57 -8.24 6.63 7.70
CA PRO A 57 -8.36 8.03 8.13
C PRO A 57 -7.12 8.92 7.86
N SER A 58 -5.94 8.30 7.82
CA SER A 58 -4.66 8.98 7.55
C SER A 58 -4.22 8.90 6.09
N TRP A 59 -5.10 8.48 5.16
CA TRP A 59 -4.78 8.39 3.73
C TRP A 59 -4.35 9.74 3.16
N ARG A 60 -3.25 9.74 2.40
CA ARG A 60 -2.72 10.92 1.70
C ARG A 60 -2.39 10.53 0.27
N ALA A 61 -3.11 11.09 -0.69
CA ALA A 61 -2.77 10.92 -2.09
C ALA A 61 -1.48 11.69 -2.42
N VAL A 62 -0.57 11.02 -3.15
CA VAL A 62 0.66 11.61 -3.67
C VAL A 62 0.44 11.88 -5.15
N HIS A 63 0.72 13.10 -5.60
CA HIS A 63 0.44 13.53 -6.97
C HIS A 63 1.70 13.94 -7.74
N GLU A 64 2.83 14.09 -7.07
CA GLU A 64 4.08 14.51 -7.71
C GLU A 64 5.30 13.91 -7.00
N ALA A 65 6.34 13.68 -7.79
CA ALA A 65 7.69 13.44 -7.31
C ALA A 65 8.55 14.66 -7.64
N VAL A 66 9.40 15.07 -6.71
CA VAL A 66 10.31 16.22 -6.88
C VAL A 66 11.75 15.74 -6.74
N ILE A 67 12.58 15.98 -7.74
CA ILE A 67 14.01 15.66 -7.72
C ILE A 67 14.79 16.97 -7.61
N ARG A 68 15.54 17.12 -6.52
CA ARG A 68 16.46 18.25 -6.30
C ARG A 68 17.91 17.78 -6.43
N ALA A 69 18.69 18.47 -7.25
CA ALA A 69 20.13 18.22 -7.39
C ALA A 69 20.96 19.02 -6.36
N PRO A 70 22.20 18.61 -6.05
CA PRO A 70 23.09 19.35 -5.15
C PRO A 70 23.37 20.80 -5.60
N SER A 71 23.30 21.07 -6.91
CA SER A 71 23.43 22.42 -7.49
C SER A 71 22.25 23.35 -7.16
N GLY A 72 21.21 22.84 -6.51
CA GLY A 72 19.99 23.59 -6.17
C GLY A 72 18.88 23.47 -7.21
N SER A 73 19.18 23.00 -8.44
CA SER A 73 18.14 22.82 -9.47
C SER A 73 17.11 21.78 -9.06
N GLU A 74 15.83 22.07 -9.29
CA GLU A 74 14.70 21.20 -8.99
C GLU A 74 13.96 20.84 -10.29
N ARG A 75 13.51 19.58 -10.40
CA ARG A 75 12.53 19.15 -11.39
C ARG A 75 11.37 18.43 -10.72
N ARG A 76 10.17 18.77 -11.16
CA ARG A 76 8.92 18.15 -10.71
C ARG A 76 8.42 17.17 -11.76
N TYR A 77 7.90 16.06 -11.30
CA TYR A 77 7.38 14.96 -12.11
C TYR A 77 5.96 14.67 -11.61
N PRO A 78 4.92 15.20 -12.29
CA PRO A 78 3.55 14.84 -11.94
C PRO A 78 3.34 13.35 -12.14
N LEU A 79 2.66 12.71 -11.19
CA LEU A 79 2.26 11.31 -11.33
C LEU A 79 1.06 11.20 -12.29
N PRO A 80 0.95 10.12 -13.05
CA PRO A 80 -0.17 9.92 -13.96
C PRO A 80 -1.52 10.01 -13.24
N PRO A 81 -2.54 10.62 -13.85
CA PRO A 81 -3.89 10.61 -13.29
C PRO A 81 -4.52 9.22 -13.46
N GLY A 82 -5.30 8.79 -12.46
CA GLY A 82 -6.08 7.55 -12.51
C GLY A 82 -6.01 6.74 -11.20
N PRO A 83 -6.79 5.64 -11.10
CA PRO A 83 -6.43 4.53 -10.22
C PRO A 83 -5.04 4.01 -10.62
N GLY A 84 -4.39 3.22 -9.78
CA GLY A 84 -2.96 2.88 -9.91
C GLY A 84 -2.43 2.73 -11.33
#